data_AF-A0A8T3BGY0-F1
#
_entry.id   AF-A0A8T3BGY0-F1
#
_cell.length_a   1.000
_cell.length_b   1.000
_cell.length_c   1.000
_cell.angle_alpha   90.00
_cell.angle_beta   90.00
_cell.angle_gamma   90.00
#
_symmetry.space_group_name_H-M   'P 1'
#
loop_
_entity.id
_entity.type
_entity.pdbx_description
1 polymer ?
#
loop_
_entity_poly.entity_id
_entity_poly.type
_entity_poly.pdbx_seq_one_letter_code
_entity_poly.pdbx_strand_id
1 'polypeptide(L)'
;MRSLRPISNFLRQRSALWAENNLRQVLGVEAARRWFTDQTSSRSAAIITNEIEKIRIEFEGAKQSFGNIPAALRKMPKMNPEGIYVNKNLRLDKIQVYGFDYDYTLAHYSKNLQSLTYDLAKKFLVRELKYPESCLQFEYDPSFPIRGLYFDKMKGCLLKLDFFGSIEPDGCFLGRQKVSRQKIIQIYGSRHIGRDQASGLVRLMDIFCFSENQLPKFLTMLKDKGKKLFLLTNSPYCFVDGGMRFLLEDTGVYRDSWRDIFDVVIACANKPTFYTSEHPFRYYNIEKDTLAFTAVEEFLPGQVYYHGCLKSFLQITKWNGPEAKFHTIQELLGKFHMVMPRCDEQTSLSLLDELNDERIHCRCMMRNMFNTFFGATFLADSGQESAFSYHIHHYADVYTSKPENFLLYSPEAWLHVPFDIKIMPHHVKVPSSLFKQQ
;
A
#
# COMPACT_ATOMS: atom_id res chain seq x y z
N MET A 1 -25.50 42.49 14.22
CA MET A 1 -26.41 42.87 13.12
C MET A 1 -25.75 43.96 12.28
N ARG A 2 -25.40 43.65 11.03
CA ARG A 2 -25.46 44.49 9.82
C ARG A 2 -24.62 43.81 8.75
N SER A 3 -25.32 43.43 7.68
CA SER A 3 -24.84 42.77 6.48
C SER A 3 -23.84 43.63 5.73
N LEU A 4 -22.73 43.04 5.31
CA LEU A 4 -21.93 43.55 4.20
C LEU A 4 -21.85 42.47 3.13
N ARG A 5 -22.28 42.90 1.93
CA ARG A 5 -22.34 42.13 0.69
C ARG A 5 -20.94 41.68 0.28
N PRO A 6 -20.75 40.46 -0.24
CA PRO A 6 -19.46 40.06 -0.77
C PRO A 6 -19.24 40.56 -2.19
N ILE A 7 -18.01 41.00 -2.40
CA ILE A 7 -17.26 41.25 -3.63
C ILE A 7 -17.16 39.93 -4.42
N SER A 8 -18.30 39.37 -4.82
CA SER A 8 -18.42 38.17 -5.66
C SER A 8 -18.41 38.51 -7.16
N ASN A 9 -18.41 39.80 -7.50
CA ASN A 9 -18.39 40.26 -8.89
C ASN A 9 -17.00 40.27 -9.54
N PHE A 10 -15.91 40.06 -8.80
CA PHE A 10 -14.57 40.30 -9.37
C PHE A 10 -13.85 39.04 -9.89
N LEU A 11 -14.14 37.84 -9.37
CA LEU A 11 -13.45 36.60 -9.79
C LEU A 11 -14.20 35.75 -10.83
N ARG A 12 -15.50 36.02 -11.07
CA ARG A 12 -16.22 35.46 -12.24
C ARG A 12 -15.73 36.02 -13.58
N GLN A 13 -15.03 37.16 -13.58
CA GLN A 13 -14.57 37.77 -14.82
C GLN A 13 -13.36 37.06 -15.45
N ARG A 14 -12.38 36.54 -14.68
CA ARG A 14 -11.11 36.06 -15.30
C ARG A 14 -11.13 34.66 -15.91
N SER A 15 -11.92 33.70 -15.41
CA SER A 15 -12.06 32.38 -16.06
C SER A 15 -13.00 32.43 -17.27
N ALA A 16 -14.01 33.31 -17.24
CA ALA A 16 -14.81 33.65 -18.41
C ALA A 16 -13.97 34.36 -19.48
N LEU A 17 -13.16 35.37 -19.11
CA LEU A 17 -12.28 36.10 -20.05
C LEU A 17 -11.25 35.21 -20.77
N TRP A 18 -10.77 34.13 -20.14
CA TRP A 18 -9.78 33.23 -20.75
C TRP A 18 -10.41 32.24 -21.75
N ALA A 19 -11.62 31.76 -21.47
CA ALA A 19 -12.41 30.96 -22.41
C ALA A 19 -13.05 31.81 -23.53
N GLU A 20 -13.48 33.03 -23.20
CA GLU A 20 -14.08 34.01 -24.11
C GLU A 20 -13.05 34.54 -25.12
N ASN A 21 -11.78 34.73 -24.72
CA ASN A 21 -10.72 35.16 -25.65
C ASN A 21 -10.34 34.08 -26.68
N ASN A 22 -10.41 32.79 -26.33
CA ASN A 22 -10.15 31.68 -27.26
C ASN A 22 -11.33 31.42 -28.21
N LEU A 23 -12.57 31.68 -27.78
CA LEU A 23 -13.77 31.57 -28.63
C LEU A 23 -14.04 32.82 -29.50
N ARG A 24 -13.62 34.01 -29.05
CA ARG A 24 -13.67 35.27 -29.83
C ARG A 24 -12.81 35.24 -31.10
N GLN A 25 -11.75 34.42 -31.12
CA GLN A 25 -10.89 34.25 -32.30
C GLN A 25 -11.52 33.40 -33.42
N VAL A 26 -12.58 32.63 -33.13
CA VAL A 26 -13.09 31.60 -34.04
C VAL A 26 -14.48 31.92 -34.65
N LEU A 27 -15.35 32.67 -33.96
CA LEU A 27 -16.78 32.78 -34.35
C LEU A 27 -17.37 34.20 -34.50
N GLY A 28 -16.61 35.27 -34.23
CA GLY A 28 -17.09 36.65 -34.35
C GLY A 28 -18.03 37.11 -33.22
N VAL A 29 -18.00 38.42 -32.92
CA VAL A 29 -18.53 39.06 -31.69
C VAL A 29 -20.05 38.95 -31.53
N GLU A 30 -20.81 38.89 -32.63
CA GLU A 30 -22.28 38.81 -32.57
C GLU A 30 -22.83 37.40 -32.33
N ALA A 31 -22.10 36.35 -32.75
CA ALA A 31 -22.50 34.96 -32.51
C ALA A 31 -22.30 34.56 -31.04
N ALA A 32 -21.19 34.99 -30.42
CA ALA A 32 -20.91 34.75 -29.01
C ALA A 32 -21.92 35.45 -28.08
N ARG A 33 -22.38 36.66 -28.45
CA ARG A 33 -23.38 37.39 -27.67
C ARG A 33 -24.74 36.70 -27.65
N ARG A 34 -25.20 36.18 -28.81
CA ARG A 34 -26.43 35.38 -28.91
C ARG A 34 -26.35 34.08 -28.11
N TRP A 35 -25.20 33.42 -28.08
CA TRP A 35 -25.01 32.17 -27.34
C TRP A 35 -25.09 32.35 -25.81
N PHE A 36 -24.61 33.47 -25.28
CA PHE A 36 -24.63 33.75 -23.82
C PHE A 36 -25.94 34.38 -23.32
N THR A 37 -26.65 35.15 -24.15
CA THR A 37 -27.94 35.74 -23.75
C THR A 37 -29.07 34.72 -23.69
N ASP A 38 -29.00 33.62 -24.43
CA ASP A 38 -30.07 32.59 -24.44
C ASP A 38 -29.97 31.54 -23.32
N GLN A 39 -28.83 31.42 -22.60
CA GLN A 39 -28.65 30.39 -21.55
C GLN A 39 -28.66 30.93 -20.10
N THR A 40 -28.95 32.22 -19.90
CA THR A 40 -29.04 32.83 -18.56
C THR A 40 -30.43 33.35 -18.21
N SER A 41 -31.48 32.88 -18.91
CA SER A 41 -32.81 32.79 -18.31
C SER A 41 -32.87 31.48 -17.53
N SER A 42 -33.20 31.54 -16.23
CA SER A 42 -33.72 30.45 -15.39
C SER A 42 -33.64 29.06 -16.06
N ARG A 43 -32.66 28.20 -15.68
CA ARG A 43 -32.76 26.78 -16.04
C ARG A 43 -34.10 26.32 -15.50
N SER A 44 -35.06 26.08 -16.40
CA SER A 44 -36.43 25.80 -16.00
C SER A 44 -36.44 24.64 -15.01
N ALA A 45 -37.30 24.69 -13.99
CA ALA A 45 -37.44 23.60 -13.02
C ALA A 45 -37.59 22.24 -13.73
N ALA A 46 -38.23 22.21 -14.90
CA ALA A 46 -38.37 21.03 -15.75
C ALA A 46 -37.05 20.43 -16.26
N ILE A 47 -36.00 21.25 -16.52
CA ILE A 47 -34.67 20.74 -16.92
C ILE A 47 -33.96 20.11 -15.72
N ILE A 48 -34.04 20.75 -14.55
CA ILE A 48 -33.45 20.22 -13.30
C ILE A 48 -34.17 18.93 -12.90
N THR A 49 -35.50 18.88 -12.98
CA THR A 49 -36.29 17.67 -12.73
C THR A 49 -35.95 16.55 -13.72
N ASN A 50 -35.73 16.87 -15.00
CA ASN A 50 -35.31 15.88 -16.01
C ASN A 50 -33.87 15.37 -15.76
N GLU A 51 -32.94 16.23 -15.32
CA GLU A 51 -31.60 15.78 -14.90
C GLU A 51 -31.65 14.89 -13.64
N ILE A 52 -32.48 15.25 -12.66
CA ILE A 52 -32.72 14.44 -11.45
C ILE A 52 -33.33 13.08 -11.82
N GLU A 53 -34.30 13.05 -12.74
CA GLU A 53 -34.94 11.81 -13.20
C GLU A 53 -33.96 10.92 -13.97
N LYS A 54 -33.09 11.50 -14.81
CA LYS A 54 -32.00 10.75 -15.45
C LYS A 54 -31.03 10.15 -14.43
N ILE A 55 -30.63 10.92 -13.41
CA ILE A 55 -29.78 10.42 -12.32
C ILE A 55 -30.49 9.29 -11.57
N ARG A 56 -31.80 9.39 -11.32
CA ARG A 56 -32.59 8.35 -10.67
C ARG A 56 -32.66 7.08 -11.52
N ILE A 57 -32.87 7.17 -12.83
CA ILE A 57 -32.88 6.02 -13.75
C ILE A 57 -31.50 5.34 -13.80
N GLU A 58 -30.42 6.11 -13.97
CA GLU A 58 -29.04 5.59 -13.94
C GLU A 58 -28.72 4.91 -12.61
N PHE A 59 -29.16 5.50 -11.51
CA PHE A 59 -28.99 4.98 -10.16
C PHE A 59 -29.76 3.68 -9.93
N GLU A 60 -31.03 3.60 -10.32
CA GLU A 60 -31.82 2.36 -10.22
C GLU A 60 -31.21 1.25 -11.10
N GLY A 61 -30.71 1.59 -12.29
CA GLY A 61 -29.96 0.66 -13.13
C GLY A 61 -28.69 0.15 -12.46
N ALA A 62 -27.92 1.04 -11.83
CA ALA A 62 -26.73 0.67 -11.07
C ALA A 62 -27.09 -0.22 -9.86
N LYS A 63 -28.12 0.13 -9.09
CA LYS A 63 -28.61 -0.61 -7.92
C LYS A 63 -29.02 -2.04 -8.29
N GLN A 64 -29.75 -2.22 -9.39
CA GLN A 64 -30.11 -3.55 -9.90
C GLN A 64 -28.87 -4.36 -10.32
N SER A 65 -27.82 -3.72 -10.83
CA SER A 65 -26.56 -4.38 -11.17
C SER A 65 -25.77 -4.85 -9.92
N PHE A 66 -25.85 -4.13 -8.80
CA PHE A 66 -25.23 -4.51 -7.52
C PHE A 66 -25.95 -5.67 -6.83
N GLY A 67 -27.27 -5.74 -6.91
CA GLY A 67 -28.05 -6.87 -6.38
C GLY A 67 -27.75 -8.20 -7.11
N ASN A 68 -27.37 -8.10 -8.39
CA ASN A 68 -27.12 -9.24 -9.27
C ASN A 68 -25.63 -9.60 -9.44
N ILE A 69 -24.72 -9.13 -8.57
CA ILE A 69 -23.28 -9.50 -8.63
C ILE A 69 -23.18 -11.03 -8.77
N PRO A 70 -22.77 -11.56 -9.94
CA PRO A 70 -22.81 -12.98 -10.17
C PRO A 70 -21.94 -13.70 -9.16
N ALA A 71 -22.37 -14.89 -8.70
CA ALA A 71 -21.54 -15.73 -7.85
C ALA A 71 -20.14 -16.00 -8.46
N ALA A 72 -20.03 -15.90 -9.79
CA ALA A 72 -18.77 -15.93 -10.53
C ALA A 72 -17.81 -14.78 -10.16
N LEU A 73 -18.27 -13.54 -9.97
CA LEU A 73 -17.44 -12.40 -9.54
C LEU A 73 -16.90 -12.59 -8.11
N ARG A 74 -17.63 -13.31 -7.24
CA ARG A 74 -17.13 -13.69 -5.90
C ARG A 74 -16.01 -14.74 -5.95
N LYS A 75 -15.97 -15.57 -7.00
CA LYS A 75 -14.97 -16.62 -7.23
C LYS A 75 -13.74 -16.12 -8.00
N MET A 76 -13.81 -14.96 -8.66
CA MET A 76 -12.67 -14.41 -9.39
C MET A 76 -11.52 -14.09 -8.42
N PRO A 77 -10.26 -14.38 -8.81
CA PRO A 77 -9.12 -13.96 -8.02
C PRO A 77 -9.14 -12.44 -7.91
N LYS A 78 -9.12 -11.94 -6.66
CA LYS A 78 -9.20 -10.50 -6.35
C LYS A 78 -7.99 -9.70 -6.86
N MET A 79 -6.94 -10.40 -7.27
CA MET A 79 -5.68 -9.87 -7.77
C MET A 79 -5.01 -10.94 -8.64
N ASN A 80 -4.29 -10.56 -9.69
CA ASN A 80 -3.49 -11.50 -10.47
C ASN A 80 -2.30 -11.99 -9.62
N PRO A 81 -2.21 -13.29 -9.27
CA PRO A 81 -1.12 -13.82 -8.45
C PRO A 81 0.24 -13.80 -9.16
N GLU A 82 0.27 -13.69 -10.49
CA GLU A 82 1.49 -13.63 -11.31
C GLU A 82 1.83 -12.20 -11.73
N GLY A 83 1.00 -11.22 -11.35
CA GLY A 83 1.15 -9.83 -11.76
C GLY A 83 2.29 -9.10 -11.07
N ILE A 84 2.98 -8.26 -11.85
CA ILE A 84 3.90 -7.23 -11.36
C ILE A 84 3.21 -5.87 -11.44
N TYR A 85 3.13 -5.17 -10.32
CA TYR A 85 2.44 -3.90 -10.18
C TYR A 85 3.45 -2.76 -10.02
N VAL A 86 3.30 -1.70 -10.82
CA VAL A 86 4.33 -0.67 -11.01
C VAL A 86 3.83 0.68 -10.48
N ASN A 87 4.52 1.21 -9.47
CA ASN A 87 4.25 2.53 -8.89
C ASN A 87 5.17 3.62 -9.47
N LYS A 88 6.39 3.24 -9.90
CA LYS A 88 7.34 4.08 -10.62
C LYS A 88 7.97 3.31 -11.77
N ASN A 89 8.25 4.00 -12.87
CA ASN A 89 8.88 3.39 -14.04
C ASN A 89 10.23 2.77 -13.65
N LEU A 90 10.43 1.50 -13.98
CA LEU A 90 11.63 0.76 -13.63
C LEU A 90 12.18 0.02 -14.85
N ARG A 91 13.48 0.18 -15.09
CA ARG A 91 14.21 -0.48 -16.18
C ARG A 91 15.05 -1.61 -15.62
N LEU A 92 14.65 -2.85 -15.87
CA LEU A 92 15.32 -4.04 -15.31
C LEU A 92 16.73 -4.22 -15.86
N ASP A 93 16.98 -3.80 -17.10
CA ASP A 93 18.29 -3.83 -17.73
C ASP A 93 19.33 -2.99 -16.97
N LYS A 94 18.90 -1.87 -16.39
CA LYS A 94 19.76 -0.94 -15.63
C LYS A 94 20.08 -1.40 -14.21
N ILE A 95 19.35 -2.37 -13.67
CA ILE A 95 19.58 -2.89 -12.31
C ILE A 95 20.79 -3.82 -12.37
N GLN A 96 21.87 -3.46 -11.69
CA GLN A 96 23.09 -4.28 -11.65
C GLN A 96 23.15 -5.20 -10.43
N VAL A 97 22.48 -4.81 -9.35
CA VAL A 97 22.54 -5.47 -8.05
C VAL A 97 21.13 -5.80 -7.56
N TYR A 98 20.94 -7.03 -7.09
CA TYR A 98 19.71 -7.49 -6.45
C TYR A 98 20.00 -7.91 -5.00
N GLY A 99 19.31 -7.25 -4.07
CA GLY A 99 19.33 -7.61 -2.66
C GLY A 99 18.08 -8.33 -2.26
N PHE A 100 18.23 -9.44 -1.53
CA PHE A 100 17.10 -10.25 -1.07
C PHE A 100 17.02 -10.23 0.45
N ASP A 101 15.80 -10.06 0.97
CA ASP A 101 15.49 -10.54 2.32
C ASP A 101 15.34 -12.06 2.27
N TYR A 102 15.53 -12.74 3.41
CA TYR A 102 15.32 -14.18 3.49
C TYR A 102 13.87 -14.49 3.85
N ASP A 103 13.49 -14.16 5.09
CA ASP A 103 12.19 -14.52 5.64
C ASP A 103 11.07 -13.86 4.89
N TYR A 104 10.14 -14.70 4.47
CA TYR A 104 8.96 -14.33 3.72
C TYR A 104 9.21 -13.68 2.34
N THR A 105 10.46 -13.57 1.89
CA THR A 105 10.82 -13.09 0.54
C THR A 105 11.39 -14.22 -0.31
N LEU A 106 12.44 -14.89 0.17
CA LEU A 106 12.93 -16.14 -0.44
C LEU A 106 12.22 -17.33 0.21
N ALA A 107 12.26 -17.41 1.53
CA ALA A 107 11.61 -18.47 2.29
C ALA A 107 10.16 -18.11 2.56
N HIS A 108 9.22 -18.80 1.92
CA HIS A 108 7.81 -18.57 2.15
C HIS A 108 7.22 -19.61 3.10
N TYR A 109 6.39 -19.13 4.02
CA TYR A 109 5.85 -19.96 5.09
C TYR A 109 4.38 -20.27 4.87
N SER A 110 3.98 -21.49 5.25
CA SER A 110 2.58 -21.89 5.21
C SER A 110 1.76 -21.14 6.27
N LYS A 111 0.43 -21.13 6.11
CA LYS A 111 -0.50 -20.55 7.10
C LYS A 111 -0.35 -21.17 8.49
N ASN A 112 0.15 -22.40 8.57
CA ASN A 112 0.38 -23.10 9.84
C ASN A 112 1.44 -22.41 10.70
N LEU A 113 2.37 -21.65 10.11
CA LEU A 113 3.36 -20.90 10.88
C LEU A 113 2.69 -19.89 11.80
N GLN A 114 1.64 -19.20 11.34
CA GLN A 114 0.95 -18.19 12.14
C GLN A 114 0.30 -18.82 13.38
N SER A 115 -0.36 -19.97 13.21
CA SER A 115 -0.93 -20.74 14.32
C SER A 115 0.16 -21.22 15.28
N LEU A 116 1.28 -21.74 14.76
CA LEU A 116 2.41 -22.18 15.57
C LEU A 116 3.03 -21.03 16.36
N THR A 117 3.30 -19.90 15.72
CA THR A 117 3.83 -18.70 16.37
C THR A 117 2.90 -18.23 17.49
N TYR A 118 1.59 -18.19 17.23
CA TYR A 118 0.59 -17.84 18.22
C TYR A 118 0.62 -18.79 19.43
N ASP A 119 0.65 -20.10 19.18
CA ASP A 119 0.68 -21.11 20.25
C ASP A 119 1.98 -21.07 21.07
N LEU A 120 3.13 -20.90 20.42
CA LEU A 120 4.42 -20.77 21.09
C LEU A 120 4.47 -19.49 21.94
N ALA A 121 4.01 -18.35 21.39
CA ALA A 121 3.95 -17.09 22.11
C ALA A 121 3.02 -17.20 23.34
N LYS A 122 1.82 -17.74 23.17
CA LYS A 122 0.86 -17.99 24.26
C LYS A 122 1.44 -18.89 25.35
N LYS A 123 2.11 -19.99 24.97
CA LYS A 123 2.78 -20.90 25.93
C LYS A 123 3.90 -20.18 26.69
N PHE A 124 4.69 -19.35 26.00
CA PHE A 124 5.76 -18.56 26.62
C PHE A 124 5.19 -17.53 27.62
N LEU A 125 4.12 -16.82 27.26
CA LEU A 125 3.45 -15.87 28.18
C LEU A 125 2.99 -16.53 29.48
N VAL A 126 2.42 -17.74 29.41
CA VAL A 126 1.91 -18.45 30.59
C VAL A 126 3.05 -19.06 31.41
N ARG A 127 4.00 -19.75 30.76
CA ARG A 127 5.05 -20.52 31.46
C ARG A 127 6.14 -19.63 32.02
N GLU A 128 6.62 -18.68 31.21
CA GLU A 128 7.76 -17.83 31.56
C GLU A 128 7.31 -16.51 32.19
N LEU A 129 6.29 -15.86 31.61
CA LEU A 129 5.81 -14.56 32.10
C LEU A 129 4.65 -14.65 33.10
N LYS A 130 4.24 -15.87 33.48
CA LYS A 130 3.21 -16.16 34.50
C LYS A 130 1.84 -15.52 34.23
N TYR A 131 1.47 -15.41 32.96
CA TYR A 131 0.10 -15.04 32.58
C TYR A 131 -0.90 -16.13 33.02
N PRO A 132 -2.20 -15.81 33.22
CA PRO A 132 -3.20 -16.77 33.64
C PRO A 132 -3.26 -18.00 32.74
N GLU A 133 -3.41 -19.20 33.33
CA GLU A 133 -3.48 -20.46 32.57
C GLU A 133 -4.66 -20.50 31.58
N SER A 134 -5.73 -19.77 31.88
CA SER A 134 -6.88 -19.60 30.97
C SER A 134 -6.47 -19.05 29.60
N CYS A 135 -5.32 -18.36 29.48
CA CYS A 135 -4.81 -17.92 28.18
C CYS A 135 -4.52 -19.08 27.23
N LEU A 136 -4.16 -20.28 27.72
CA LEU A 136 -3.83 -21.44 26.88
C LEU A 136 -4.99 -21.93 26.02
N GLN A 137 -6.24 -21.65 26.42
CA GLN A 137 -7.46 -22.05 25.71
C GLN A 137 -7.69 -21.25 24.42
N PHE A 138 -7.01 -20.11 24.23
CA PHE A 138 -7.22 -19.28 23.07
C PHE A 138 -6.60 -19.90 21.82
N GLU A 139 -7.34 -19.88 20.72
CA GLU A 139 -6.89 -20.36 19.42
C GLU A 139 -6.59 -19.19 18.48
N TYR A 140 -5.65 -19.41 17.56
CA TYR A 140 -5.37 -18.45 16.52
C TYR A 140 -6.54 -18.36 15.53
N ASP A 141 -7.03 -17.14 15.32
CA ASP A 141 -8.10 -16.85 14.38
C ASP A 141 -7.53 -16.09 13.18
N PRO A 142 -7.30 -16.77 12.03
CA PRO A 142 -6.77 -16.12 10.84
C PRO A 142 -7.78 -15.18 10.16
N SER A 143 -9.06 -15.22 10.55
CA SER A 143 -10.09 -14.36 9.99
C SER A 143 -10.14 -12.98 10.65
N PHE A 144 -9.50 -12.79 11.80
CA PHE A 144 -9.55 -11.52 12.53
C PHE A 144 -8.55 -10.48 12.02
N PRO A 145 -7.22 -10.69 12.08
CA PRO A 145 -6.27 -9.66 11.68
C PRO A 145 -6.14 -9.57 10.16
N ILE A 146 -5.89 -8.34 9.68
CA ILE A 146 -5.36 -8.10 8.33
C ILE A 146 -3.99 -7.44 8.44
N ARG A 147 -3.28 -7.39 7.31
CA ARG A 147 -2.04 -6.61 7.19
C ARG A 147 -2.32 -5.11 7.22
N GLY A 148 -1.33 -4.36 7.68
CA GLY A 148 -1.37 -2.90 7.67
C GLY A 148 -2.10 -2.27 8.85
N LEU A 149 -2.40 -3.05 9.88
CA LEU A 149 -3.00 -2.55 11.11
C LEU A 149 -1.95 -1.86 12.00
N TYR A 150 -2.43 -1.04 12.91
CA TYR A 150 -1.64 -0.31 13.89
C TYR A 150 -2.07 -0.73 15.28
N PHE A 151 -1.12 -1.15 16.13
CA PHE A 151 -1.39 -1.47 17.52
C PHE A 151 -0.90 -0.36 18.44
N ASP A 152 -1.83 0.23 19.17
CA ASP A 152 -1.56 1.21 20.21
C ASP A 152 -1.24 0.48 21.52
N LYS A 153 0.04 0.37 21.86
CA LYS A 153 0.49 -0.32 23.08
C LYS A 153 -0.02 0.33 24.36
N MET A 154 -0.22 1.64 24.36
CA MET A 154 -0.65 2.38 25.56
C MET A 154 -2.15 2.21 25.81
N LYS A 155 -2.95 2.15 24.74
CA LYS A 155 -4.41 2.06 24.84
C LYS A 155 -4.97 0.65 24.57
N GLY A 156 -4.13 -0.30 24.17
CA GLY A 156 -4.54 -1.66 23.81
C GLY A 156 -5.44 -1.74 22.58
N CYS A 157 -5.42 -0.70 21.73
CA CYS A 157 -6.32 -0.59 20.58
C CYS A 157 -5.63 -1.04 19.29
N LEU A 158 -6.33 -1.84 18.49
CA LEU A 158 -5.96 -2.22 17.14
C LEU A 158 -6.73 -1.34 16.15
N LEU A 159 -6.00 -0.63 15.28
CA LEU A 159 -6.50 0.42 14.42
C LEU A 159 -6.22 0.10 12.96
N LYS A 160 -7.20 0.33 12.10
CA LYS A 160 -7.02 0.48 10.66
C LYS A 160 -7.11 1.97 10.30
N LEU A 161 -6.09 2.45 9.61
CA LEU A 161 -5.97 3.86 9.23
C LEU A 161 -6.15 4.00 7.71
N ASP A 162 -6.80 5.08 7.29
CA ASP A 162 -6.78 5.53 5.90
C ASP A 162 -5.45 6.21 5.54
N PHE A 163 -5.26 6.56 4.27
CA PHE A 163 -4.03 7.19 3.78
C PHE A 163 -3.69 8.51 4.51
N PHE A 164 -4.69 9.23 5.02
CA PHE A 164 -4.49 10.47 5.76
C PHE A 164 -4.14 10.21 7.24
N GLY A 165 -4.04 8.96 7.69
CA GLY A 165 -3.80 8.62 9.09
C GLY A 165 -5.05 8.76 9.97
N SER A 166 -6.26 8.75 9.38
CA SER A 166 -7.50 8.75 10.15
C SER A 166 -7.99 7.34 10.43
N ILE A 167 -8.45 7.10 11.66
CA ILE A 167 -9.04 5.84 12.09
C ILE A 167 -10.34 5.59 11.29
N GLU A 168 -10.40 4.44 10.63
CA GLU A 168 -11.60 4.01 9.94
C GLU A 168 -12.76 3.85 10.93
N PRO A 169 -13.98 4.31 10.59
CA PRO A 169 -15.12 4.31 11.53
C PRO A 169 -15.37 2.95 12.18
N ASP A 170 -15.12 1.88 11.43
CA ASP A 170 -15.32 0.50 11.84
C ASP A 170 -14.02 -0.28 12.05
N GLY A 171 -12.87 0.37 11.91
CA GLY A 171 -11.55 -0.26 11.95
C GLY A 171 -10.83 -0.15 13.29
N CYS A 172 -11.54 0.10 14.39
CA CYS A 172 -10.95 0.24 15.73
C CYS A 172 -11.48 -0.84 16.68
N PHE A 173 -10.57 -1.58 17.32
CA PHE A 173 -10.90 -2.65 18.24
C PHE A 173 -10.08 -2.54 19.53
N LEU A 174 -10.73 -2.72 20.68
CA LEU A 174 -10.09 -2.93 21.97
C LEU A 174 -10.12 -4.43 22.26
N GLY A 175 -8.97 -5.10 22.12
CA GLY A 175 -8.95 -6.56 21.99
C GLY A 175 -9.78 -7.01 20.78
N ARG A 176 -10.88 -7.74 21.02
CA ARG A 176 -11.84 -8.16 19.97
C ARG A 176 -13.14 -7.34 19.96
N GLN A 177 -13.30 -6.40 20.88
CA GLN A 177 -14.49 -5.57 20.95
C GLN A 177 -14.35 -4.37 20.03
N LYS A 178 -15.27 -4.25 19.06
CA LYS A 178 -15.31 -3.10 18.17
C LYS A 178 -15.61 -1.83 18.97
N VAL A 179 -14.81 -0.78 18.75
CA VAL A 179 -14.93 0.49 19.44
C VAL A 179 -15.83 1.42 18.65
N SER A 180 -16.83 2.02 19.31
CA SER A 180 -17.73 2.98 18.66
C SER A 180 -17.01 4.29 18.32
N ARG A 181 -17.49 4.99 17.29
CA ARG A 181 -16.94 6.31 16.88
C ARG A 181 -16.85 7.31 18.04
N GLN A 182 -17.87 7.35 18.90
CA GLN A 182 -17.87 8.24 20.08
C GLN A 182 -16.73 7.88 21.03
N LYS A 183 -16.51 6.58 21.28
CA LYS A 183 -15.43 6.12 22.14
C LYS A 183 -14.05 6.35 21.52
N ILE A 184 -13.90 6.22 20.20
CA ILE A 184 -12.66 6.60 19.49
C ILE A 184 -12.33 8.07 19.75
N ILE A 185 -13.31 8.97 19.59
CA ILE A 185 -13.12 10.41 19.83
C ILE A 185 -12.77 10.67 21.31
N GLN A 186 -13.34 9.94 22.26
CA GLN A 186 -12.96 10.04 23.67
C GLN A 186 -11.51 9.58 23.94
N ILE A 187 -11.04 8.52 23.28
CA ILE A 187 -9.70 7.95 23.49
C ILE A 187 -8.60 8.77 22.78
N TYR A 188 -8.89 9.28 21.58
CA TYR A 188 -7.91 9.91 20.70
C TYR A 188 -8.11 11.42 20.52
N GLY A 189 -9.21 11.99 21.03
CA GLY A 189 -9.61 13.39 20.83
C GLY A 189 -10.22 13.66 19.45
N SER A 190 -9.76 12.95 18.43
CA SER A 190 -10.30 12.96 17.08
C SER A 190 -10.15 11.58 16.44
N ARG A 191 -10.66 11.41 15.20
CA ARG A 191 -10.33 10.21 14.42
C ARG A 191 -8.94 10.30 13.76
N HIS A 192 -8.41 11.50 13.57
CA HIS A 192 -7.11 11.68 12.95
C HIS A 192 -6.01 11.43 13.98
N ILE A 193 -5.08 10.54 13.64
CA ILE A 193 -3.88 10.29 14.45
C ILE A 193 -2.82 11.29 14.02
N GLY A 194 -2.49 12.22 14.92
CA GLY A 194 -1.41 13.18 14.69
C GLY A 194 -0.04 12.50 14.66
N ARG A 195 0.97 13.20 14.12
CA ARG A 195 2.35 12.68 13.97
C ARG A 195 2.94 12.13 15.27
N ASP A 196 2.77 12.85 16.37
CA ASP A 196 3.32 12.45 17.67
C ASP A 196 2.62 11.18 18.20
N GLN A 197 1.31 11.09 18.04
CA GLN A 197 0.54 9.89 18.39
C GLN A 197 0.96 8.70 17.51
N ALA A 198 1.16 8.93 16.20
CA ALA A 198 1.57 7.90 15.26
C ALA A 198 2.93 7.27 15.62
N SER A 199 3.84 8.04 16.22
CA SER A 199 5.16 7.55 16.66
C SER A 199 5.08 6.47 17.75
N GLY A 200 4.02 6.50 18.58
CA GLY A 200 3.78 5.50 19.62
C GLY A 200 3.09 4.23 19.11
N LEU A 201 2.59 4.23 17.86
CA LEU A 201 1.88 3.09 17.29
C LEU A 201 2.86 2.05 16.71
N VAL A 202 2.57 0.78 16.98
CA VAL A 202 3.27 -0.34 16.36
C VAL A 202 2.60 -0.65 15.02
N ARG A 203 3.37 -0.61 13.95
CA ARG A 203 2.90 -0.91 12.58
C ARG A 203 3.01 -2.42 12.31
N LEU A 204 1.92 -3.05 11.89
CA LEU A 204 1.84 -4.47 11.58
C LEU A 204 1.80 -4.67 10.05
N MET A 205 2.94 -4.43 9.39
CA MET A 205 3.01 -4.18 7.94
C MET A 205 3.39 -5.40 7.09
N ASP A 206 3.64 -6.56 7.67
CA ASP A 206 4.30 -7.68 6.98
C ASP A 206 3.60 -8.10 5.66
N ILE A 207 4.32 -8.11 4.53
CA ILE A 207 3.79 -8.24 3.15
C ILE A 207 4.34 -9.46 2.44
N PHE A 208 3.70 -10.62 2.51
CA PHE A 208 4.34 -11.82 1.96
C PHE A 208 3.39 -12.88 1.38
N CYS A 209 3.85 -13.66 0.39
CA CYS A 209 3.04 -14.70 -0.28
C CYS A 209 3.69 -16.09 -0.20
N PHE A 210 3.44 -16.97 -1.17
CA PHE A 210 3.88 -18.37 -1.20
C PHE A 210 4.91 -18.54 -2.32
N SER A 211 5.98 -19.31 -2.09
CA SER A 211 6.88 -19.76 -3.16
C SER A 211 6.33 -21.01 -3.79
N GLU A 212 6.50 -21.07 -5.10
CA GLU A 212 6.45 -22.29 -5.89
C GLU A 212 7.84 -22.50 -6.50
N ASN A 213 8.08 -23.72 -7.01
CA ASN A 213 9.36 -24.34 -7.44
C ASN A 213 10.21 -23.59 -8.50
N GLN A 214 10.06 -22.29 -8.69
CA GLN A 214 10.78 -21.48 -9.67
C GLN A 214 11.83 -20.54 -9.05
N LEU A 215 11.89 -20.41 -7.72
CA LEU A 215 12.87 -19.54 -7.04
C LEU A 215 14.32 -19.84 -7.44
N PRO A 216 14.77 -21.10 -7.51
CA PRO A 216 16.13 -21.40 -7.92
C PRO A 216 16.43 -20.90 -9.33
N LYS A 217 15.49 -21.11 -10.27
CA LYS A 217 15.65 -20.66 -11.67
C LYS A 217 15.73 -19.15 -11.77
N PHE A 218 14.98 -18.43 -10.94
CA PHE A 218 15.05 -16.98 -10.88
C PHE A 218 16.44 -16.49 -10.44
N LEU A 219 16.97 -17.06 -9.36
CA LEU A 219 18.31 -16.71 -8.87
C LEU A 219 19.40 -17.06 -9.87
N THR A 220 19.33 -18.25 -10.49
CA THR A 220 20.27 -18.67 -11.55
C THR A 220 20.20 -17.74 -12.75
N MET A 221 19.00 -17.38 -13.21
CA MET A 221 18.83 -16.45 -14.34
C MET A 221 19.49 -15.09 -14.09
N LEU A 222 19.35 -14.53 -12.88
CA LEU A 222 20.01 -13.27 -12.54
C LEU A 222 21.54 -13.42 -12.54
N LYS A 223 22.05 -14.51 -11.99
CA LYS A 223 23.49 -14.81 -11.96
C LYS A 223 24.07 -15.00 -13.36
N ASP A 224 23.39 -15.76 -14.22
CA ASP A 224 23.78 -16.00 -15.62
C ASP A 224 23.80 -14.70 -16.45
N LYS A 225 22.92 -13.76 -16.11
CA LYS A 225 22.89 -12.40 -16.69
C LYS A 225 23.93 -11.46 -16.09
N GLY A 226 24.86 -11.97 -15.26
CA GLY A 226 25.95 -11.20 -14.67
C GLY A 226 25.50 -10.19 -13.60
N LYS A 227 24.29 -10.35 -13.05
CA LYS A 227 23.81 -9.49 -11.96
C LYS A 227 24.50 -9.88 -10.64
N LYS A 228 24.76 -8.87 -9.80
CA LYS A 228 25.30 -9.07 -8.46
C LYS A 228 24.19 -9.34 -7.47
N LEU A 229 24.32 -10.40 -6.67
CA LEU A 229 23.29 -10.83 -5.73
C LEU A 229 23.81 -10.75 -4.30
N PHE A 230 22.99 -10.25 -3.38
CA PHE A 230 23.30 -10.35 -1.95
C PHE A 230 22.08 -10.76 -1.13
N LEU A 231 22.32 -11.52 -0.06
CA LEU A 231 21.32 -11.87 0.95
C LEU A 231 21.50 -10.97 2.17
N LEU A 232 20.41 -10.37 2.65
CA LEU A 232 20.38 -9.49 3.82
C LEU A 232 19.20 -9.84 4.73
N THR A 233 19.46 -10.60 5.80
CA THR A 233 18.41 -11.09 6.71
C THR A 233 18.70 -10.78 8.18
N ASN A 234 17.63 -10.65 8.97
CA ASN A 234 17.73 -10.56 10.43
C ASN A 234 17.89 -11.93 11.09
N SER A 235 17.63 -13.02 10.35
CA SER A 235 17.72 -14.37 10.89
C SER A 235 19.17 -14.85 11.07
N PRO A 236 19.43 -15.72 12.05
CA PRO A 236 20.72 -16.37 12.23
C PRO A 236 21.11 -17.24 11.04
N TYR A 237 22.41 -17.36 10.77
CA TYR A 237 22.89 -18.13 9.62
C TYR A 237 22.47 -19.60 9.64
N CYS A 238 22.52 -20.29 10.78
CA CYS A 238 22.17 -21.71 10.87
C CYS A 238 20.72 -21.99 10.41
N PHE A 239 19.79 -21.09 10.73
CA PHE A 239 18.41 -21.17 10.27
C PHE A 239 18.29 -20.93 8.76
N VAL A 240 19.01 -19.92 8.26
CA VAL A 240 19.05 -19.58 6.83
C VAL A 240 19.66 -20.71 6.02
N ASP A 241 20.78 -21.29 6.46
CA ASP A 241 21.48 -22.38 5.78
C ASP A 241 20.59 -23.62 5.66
N GLY A 242 19.93 -24.04 6.76
CA GLY A 242 19.01 -25.17 6.73
C GLY A 242 17.85 -24.96 5.77
N GLY A 243 17.23 -23.78 5.78
CA GLY A 243 16.11 -23.51 4.88
C GLY A 243 16.52 -23.26 3.43
N MET A 244 17.67 -22.64 3.15
CA MET A 244 18.20 -22.50 1.78
C MET A 244 18.52 -23.86 1.16
N ARG A 245 19.12 -24.78 1.91
CA ARG A 245 19.36 -26.16 1.46
C ARG A 245 18.06 -26.88 1.10
N PHE A 246 17.03 -26.69 1.91
CA PHE A 246 15.69 -27.23 1.64
C PHE A 246 15.06 -26.61 0.39
N LEU A 247 15.08 -25.27 0.27
CA LEU A 247 14.50 -24.55 -0.88
C LEU A 247 15.17 -24.91 -2.22
N LEU A 248 16.44 -25.33 -2.19
CA LEU A 248 17.22 -25.66 -3.39
C LEU A 248 17.41 -27.18 -3.59
N GLU A 249 16.79 -28.02 -2.77
CA GLU A 249 16.99 -29.47 -2.76
C GLU A 249 16.74 -30.10 -4.14
N ASP A 250 15.65 -29.70 -4.81
CA ASP A 250 15.24 -30.22 -6.11
C ASP A 250 16.15 -29.79 -7.28
N THR A 251 17.09 -28.87 -7.07
CA THR A 251 17.97 -28.39 -8.15
C THR A 251 19.25 -29.18 -8.33
N GLY A 252 19.68 -29.94 -7.31
CA GLY A 252 20.91 -30.73 -7.30
C GLY A 252 22.23 -29.94 -7.36
N VAL A 253 22.27 -28.79 -8.03
CA VAL A 253 23.51 -28.02 -8.32
C VAL A 253 23.93 -27.11 -7.17
N TYR A 254 22.96 -26.52 -6.46
CA TYR A 254 23.23 -25.50 -5.44
C TYR A 254 22.84 -25.88 -4.02
N ARG A 255 22.39 -27.12 -3.78
CA ARG A 255 21.91 -27.53 -2.45
C ARG A 255 22.94 -27.26 -1.36
N ASP A 256 24.14 -27.82 -1.48
CA ASP A 256 25.20 -27.69 -0.48
C ASP A 256 26.11 -26.46 -0.69
N SER A 257 25.93 -25.75 -1.80
CA SER A 257 26.74 -24.60 -2.24
C SER A 257 25.90 -23.36 -2.52
N TRP A 258 24.72 -23.23 -1.92
CA TRP A 258 23.77 -22.14 -2.21
C TRP A 258 24.38 -20.75 -2.03
N ARG A 259 25.35 -20.62 -1.13
CA ARG A 259 26.10 -19.39 -0.89
C ARG A 259 26.79 -18.89 -2.15
N ASP A 260 27.19 -19.78 -3.06
CA ASP A 260 27.85 -19.41 -4.31
C ASP A 260 26.92 -18.65 -5.26
N ILE A 261 25.60 -18.72 -5.06
CA ILE A 261 24.63 -17.92 -5.79
C ILE A 261 24.78 -16.43 -5.45
N PHE A 262 25.16 -16.11 -4.21
CA PHE A 262 25.23 -14.75 -3.70
C PHE A 262 26.68 -14.27 -3.63
N ASP A 263 26.94 -13.05 -4.12
CA ASP A 263 28.23 -12.39 -3.95
C ASP A 263 28.48 -12.02 -2.48
N VAL A 264 27.43 -11.73 -1.70
CA VAL A 264 27.52 -11.41 -0.27
C VAL A 264 26.36 -12.02 0.51
N VAL A 265 26.65 -12.69 1.64
CA VAL A 265 25.64 -13.23 2.56
C VAL A 265 25.74 -12.53 3.92
N ILE A 266 24.69 -11.80 4.29
CA ILE A 266 24.59 -11.06 5.55
C ILE A 266 23.42 -11.61 6.37
N ALA A 267 23.74 -12.23 7.50
CA ALA A 267 22.78 -12.71 8.51
C ALA A 267 22.78 -11.78 9.73
N CYS A 268 21.77 -11.85 10.60
CA CYS A 268 21.64 -10.97 11.77
C CYS A 268 21.89 -9.46 11.47
N ALA A 269 21.40 -8.98 10.33
CA ALA A 269 21.66 -7.64 9.80
C ALA A 269 21.10 -6.50 10.67
N ASN A 270 20.13 -6.79 11.54
CA ASN A 270 19.47 -5.83 12.41
C ASN A 270 18.75 -4.69 11.66
N LYS A 271 18.01 -5.04 10.61
CA LYS A 271 17.05 -4.14 9.94
C LYS A 271 15.94 -3.75 10.93
N PRO A 272 15.45 -2.49 10.93
CA PRO A 272 15.79 -1.41 9.98
C PRO A 272 17.06 -0.62 10.34
N THR A 273 17.63 -0.83 11.53
CA THR A 273 18.81 -0.10 12.02
C THR A 273 20.02 -0.22 11.09
N PHE A 274 20.14 -1.32 10.33
CA PHE A 274 21.11 -1.47 9.23
C PHE A 274 21.19 -0.26 8.28
N TYR A 275 20.05 0.34 7.93
CA TYR A 275 19.99 1.42 6.93
C TYR A 275 20.43 2.79 7.47
N THR A 276 20.47 2.97 8.79
CA THR A 276 20.74 4.26 9.44
C THR A 276 21.91 4.23 10.42
N SER A 277 22.41 3.05 10.77
CA SER A 277 23.49 2.89 11.75
C SER A 277 24.88 3.02 11.12
N GLU A 278 25.89 3.00 11.98
CA GLU A 278 27.30 2.91 11.59
C GLU A 278 27.97 1.64 12.14
N HIS A 279 27.18 0.59 12.42
CA HIS A 279 27.74 -0.67 12.91
C HIS A 279 28.66 -1.31 11.86
N PRO A 280 29.83 -1.85 12.25
CA PRO A 280 30.72 -2.55 11.32
C PRO A 280 30.22 -3.97 11.06
N PHE A 281 30.56 -4.49 9.87
CA PHE A 281 30.39 -5.90 9.56
C PHE A 281 31.39 -6.76 10.35
N ARG A 282 30.94 -7.94 10.78
CA ARG A 282 31.78 -8.95 11.43
C ARG A 282 31.75 -10.24 10.63
N TYR A 283 32.90 -10.87 10.46
CA TYR A 283 32.99 -12.21 9.89
C TYR A 283 32.38 -13.23 10.86
N TYR A 284 31.52 -14.11 10.37
CA TYR A 284 30.93 -15.18 11.16
C TYR A 284 31.63 -16.51 10.84
N ASN A 285 32.26 -17.09 11.86
CA ASN A 285 32.88 -18.40 11.77
C ASN A 285 31.83 -19.48 12.00
N ILE A 286 31.46 -20.16 10.91
CA ILE A 286 30.41 -21.20 10.90
C ILE A 286 30.78 -22.40 11.77
N GLU A 287 32.05 -22.85 11.74
CA GLU A 287 32.49 -24.04 12.47
C GLU A 287 32.51 -23.81 13.99
N LYS A 288 32.86 -22.60 14.40
CA LYS A 288 32.99 -22.23 15.82
C LYS A 288 31.74 -21.57 16.38
N ASP A 289 30.76 -21.23 15.55
CA ASP A 289 29.59 -20.43 15.90
C ASP A 289 29.98 -19.12 16.64
N THR A 290 30.97 -18.40 16.12
CA THR A 290 31.51 -17.18 16.74
C THR A 290 31.72 -16.05 15.75
N LEU A 291 31.68 -14.82 16.26
CA LEU A 291 31.97 -13.61 15.48
C LEU A 291 33.42 -13.17 15.67
N ALA A 292 34.07 -12.83 14.56
CA ALA A 292 35.36 -12.17 14.59
C ALA A 292 35.24 -10.79 15.26
N PHE A 293 36.26 -10.42 16.04
CA PHE A 293 36.32 -9.11 16.70
C PHE A 293 36.66 -7.98 15.72
N THR A 294 37.40 -8.29 14.65
CA THR A 294 37.85 -7.31 13.66
C THR A 294 36.72 -6.85 12.76
N ALA A 295 36.81 -5.62 12.27
CA ALA A 295 35.85 -5.10 11.30
C ALA A 295 36.20 -5.67 9.93
N VAL A 296 35.17 -5.92 9.13
CA VAL A 296 35.35 -6.41 7.76
C VAL A 296 35.65 -5.24 6.84
N GLU A 297 36.75 -5.35 6.10
CA GLU A 297 37.17 -4.36 5.10
C GLU A 297 36.85 -4.83 3.68
N GLU A 298 36.68 -6.14 3.47
CA GLU A 298 36.36 -6.76 2.18
C GLU A 298 35.43 -7.97 2.35
N PHE A 299 34.47 -8.11 1.41
CA PHE A 299 33.63 -9.30 1.32
C PHE A 299 34.31 -10.39 0.48
N LEU A 300 34.41 -11.59 1.04
CA LEU A 300 35.05 -12.74 0.44
C LEU A 300 34.01 -13.78 -0.01
N PRO A 301 34.21 -14.44 -1.16
CA PRO A 301 33.27 -15.46 -1.65
C PRO A 301 33.03 -16.59 -0.66
N GLY A 302 31.77 -17.02 -0.56
CA GLY A 302 31.34 -18.13 0.31
C GLY A 302 31.32 -17.80 1.81
N GLN A 303 31.77 -16.62 2.22
CA GLN A 303 31.80 -16.20 3.62
C GLN A 303 30.50 -15.54 4.07
N VAL A 304 30.29 -15.57 5.39
CA VAL A 304 29.07 -15.08 6.02
C VAL A 304 29.40 -13.93 6.96
N TYR A 305 28.57 -12.90 6.92
CA TYR A 305 28.77 -11.67 7.65
C TYR A 305 27.59 -11.37 8.55
N TYR A 306 27.86 -10.87 9.75
CA TYR A 306 26.83 -10.40 10.68
C TYR A 306 26.87 -8.88 10.83
N HIS A 307 25.72 -8.31 11.15
CA HIS A 307 25.54 -6.89 11.43
C HIS A 307 25.88 -5.99 10.23
N GLY A 308 26.71 -4.96 10.43
CA GLY A 308 27.04 -3.97 9.41
C GLY A 308 26.00 -2.86 9.27
N CYS A 309 26.22 -2.02 8.26
CA CYS A 309 25.32 -0.95 7.89
C CYS A 309 25.38 -0.67 6.39
N LEU A 310 24.36 0.00 5.84
CA LEU A 310 24.29 0.32 4.42
C LEU A 310 25.50 1.17 3.98
N LYS A 311 25.93 2.13 4.80
CA LYS A 311 27.07 3.00 4.49
C LYS A 311 28.35 2.19 4.27
N SER A 312 28.71 1.31 5.21
CA SER A 312 29.89 0.45 5.07
C SER A 312 29.72 -0.56 3.92
N PHE A 313 28.51 -1.08 3.71
CA PHE A 313 28.23 -2.00 2.60
C PHE A 313 28.53 -1.37 1.25
N LEU A 314 28.03 -0.15 1.01
CA LEU A 314 28.28 0.60 -0.23
C LEU A 314 29.76 0.97 -0.39
N GLN A 315 30.45 1.29 0.71
CA GLN A 315 31.89 1.59 0.69
C GLN A 315 32.73 0.37 0.30
N ILE A 316 32.44 -0.80 0.89
CA ILE A 316 33.17 -2.05 0.64
C ILE A 316 32.89 -2.56 -0.78
N THR A 317 31.61 -2.62 -1.16
CA THR A 317 31.20 -3.18 -2.46
C THR A 317 31.47 -2.23 -3.62
N LYS A 318 31.49 -0.92 -3.37
CA LYS A 318 31.52 0.14 -4.40
C LYS A 318 30.36 0.03 -5.40
N TRP A 319 29.27 -0.60 -4.99
CA TRP A 319 28.07 -0.74 -5.80
C TRP A 319 27.26 0.56 -5.73
N ASN A 320 27.14 1.26 -6.85
CA ASN A 320 26.42 2.54 -6.90
C ASN A 320 24.91 2.29 -7.07
N GLY A 321 24.13 2.60 -6.04
CA GLY A 321 22.67 2.66 -6.13
C GLY A 321 22.17 4.10 -6.36
N PRO A 322 21.04 4.32 -7.06
CA PRO A 322 20.44 5.64 -7.12
C PRO A 322 19.98 6.08 -5.72
N GLU A 323 20.59 7.15 -5.20
CA GLU A 323 20.21 7.79 -3.94
C GLU A 323 18.74 8.24 -3.99
N ALA A 324 17.86 7.57 -3.23
CA ALA A 324 16.47 7.96 -3.12
C ALA A 324 16.34 9.23 -2.27
N LYS A 325 16.34 10.39 -2.93
CA LYS A 325 15.99 11.69 -2.34
C LYS A 325 14.51 11.69 -1.93
N PHE A 326 14.22 11.72 -0.62
CA PHE A 326 12.90 12.08 -0.11
C PHE A 326 12.81 13.61 -0.04
N HIS A 327 11.83 14.21 -0.74
CA HIS A 327 11.55 15.64 -0.62
C HIS A 327 10.11 15.91 -0.18
N THR A 328 10.06 16.82 0.79
CA THR A 328 8.97 17.45 1.51
C THR A 328 8.04 18.25 0.58
N ILE A 329 6.92 17.68 0.14
CA ILE A 329 5.78 18.45 -0.43
C ILE A 329 4.46 17.86 0.07
N GLN A 330 4.26 17.89 1.38
CA GLN A 330 2.94 17.64 2.01
C GLN A 330 2.52 18.77 2.96
N GLU A 331 3.37 19.77 3.17
CA GLU A 331 3.14 20.86 4.14
C GLU A 331 2.44 22.10 3.56
N LEU A 332 2.20 22.14 2.24
CA LEU A 332 1.61 23.30 1.55
C LEU A 332 0.19 23.08 1.01
N LEU A 333 -0.34 21.85 1.05
CA LEU A 333 -1.73 21.56 0.66
C LEU A 333 -2.72 21.60 1.82
N GLY A 334 -2.23 21.52 3.07
CA GLY A 334 -3.05 21.61 4.29
C GLY A 334 -3.53 23.02 4.65
N LYS A 335 -2.97 24.07 4.03
CA LYS A 335 -3.31 25.48 4.32
C LYS A 335 -4.49 26.03 3.51
N PHE A 336 -5.13 25.22 2.64
CA PHE A 336 -6.24 25.69 1.79
C PHE A 336 -7.65 25.27 2.24
N HIS A 337 -7.77 24.60 3.40
CA HIS A 337 -9.06 24.19 3.97
C HIS A 337 -9.41 24.91 5.27
N MET A 338 -9.10 26.20 5.36
CA MET A 338 -9.67 27.07 6.39
C MET A 338 -10.69 28.01 5.77
N VAL A 339 -11.91 28.03 6.35
CA VAL A 339 -13.04 28.96 6.12
C VAL A 339 -13.95 28.55 4.93
N MET A 340 -15.23 28.16 5.03
CA MET A 340 -16.29 28.14 6.05
C MET A 340 -17.48 27.25 5.52
N PRO A 341 -18.54 27.00 6.32
CA PRO A 341 -19.71 26.17 5.98
C PRO A 341 -20.96 26.91 5.43
N ARG A 342 -21.89 26.10 4.86
CA ARG A 342 -23.39 26.20 4.77
C ARG A 342 -24.01 27.18 3.73
N CYS A 343 -25.21 26.98 3.15
CA CYS A 343 -26.43 26.23 3.55
C CYS A 343 -27.37 25.89 2.35
N ASP A 344 -28.20 24.85 2.55
CA ASP A 344 -29.63 24.60 2.24
C ASP A 344 -30.31 24.81 0.88
N GLU A 345 -30.99 23.73 0.41
CA GLU A 345 -32.36 23.81 -0.13
C GLU A 345 -33.11 22.45 0.03
N GLN A 346 -34.31 22.51 0.62
CA GLN A 346 -35.05 21.42 1.30
C GLN A 346 -35.75 20.40 0.36
N THR A 347 -35.37 20.28 -0.90
CA THR A 347 -36.02 19.31 -1.83
C THR A 347 -35.01 18.42 -2.56
N SER A 348 -33.71 18.67 -2.38
CA SER A 348 -32.60 17.82 -2.84
C SER A 348 -32.08 16.88 -1.74
N LEU A 349 -32.60 16.99 -0.52
CA LEU A 349 -32.14 16.23 0.64
C LEU A 349 -32.66 14.79 0.64
N SER A 350 -33.91 14.53 0.25
CA SER A 350 -34.43 13.15 0.27
C SER A 350 -33.73 12.25 -0.76
N LEU A 351 -33.50 12.75 -1.99
CA LEU A 351 -32.72 12.04 -2.99
C LEU A 351 -31.26 11.91 -2.55
N LEU A 352 -30.65 12.95 -1.99
CA LEU A 352 -29.27 12.87 -1.50
C LEU A 352 -29.13 11.89 -0.33
N ASP A 353 -30.12 11.80 0.54
CA ASP A 353 -30.18 10.84 1.65
C ASP A 353 -30.41 9.41 1.12
N GLU A 354 -31.34 9.21 0.18
CA GLU A 354 -31.53 7.93 -0.55
C GLU A 354 -30.23 7.49 -1.26
N LEU A 355 -29.56 8.41 -1.98
CA LEU A 355 -28.29 8.17 -2.66
C LEU A 355 -27.16 7.90 -1.65
N ASN A 356 -27.15 8.58 -0.50
CA ASN A 356 -26.16 8.34 0.55
C ASN A 356 -26.39 7.00 1.24
N ASP A 357 -27.63 6.62 1.53
CA ASP A 357 -28.01 5.36 2.15
C ASP A 357 -27.65 4.19 1.25
N GLU A 358 -27.96 4.27 -0.05
CA GLU A 358 -27.56 3.24 -1.02
C GLU A 358 -26.06 3.23 -1.27
N ARG A 359 -25.40 4.40 -1.29
CA ARG A 359 -23.93 4.47 -1.33
C ARG A 359 -23.35 3.74 -0.12
N ILE A 360 -23.87 3.99 1.08
CA ILE A 360 -23.46 3.31 2.32
C ILE A 360 -23.75 1.80 2.20
N HIS A 361 -24.93 1.41 1.72
CA HIS A 361 -25.33 0.02 1.53
C HIS A 361 -24.41 -0.74 0.56
N CYS A 362 -24.17 -0.19 -0.63
CA CYS A 362 -23.25 -0.74 -1.63
C CYS A 362 -21.82 -0.87 -1.07
N ARG A 363 -21.37 0.10 -0.28
CA ARG A 363 -20.05 0.07 0.36
C ARG A 363 -19.97 -0.98 1.46
N CYS A 364 -21.02 -1.14 2.25
CA CYS A 364 -21.13 -2.24 3.20
C CYS A 364 -21.08 -3.59 2.49
N MET A 365 -21.81 -3.76 1.38
CA MET A 365 -21.76 -4.97 0.56
C MET A 365 -20.36 -5.24 0.02
N MET A 366 -19.70 -4.23 -0.56
CA MET A 366 -18.33 -4.34 -1.06
C MET A 366 -17.35 -4.66 0.06
N ARG A 367 -17.46 -4.03 1.23
CA ARG A 367 -16.61 -4.31 2.39
C ARG A 367 -16.74 -5.77 2.83
N ASN A 368 -17.97 -6.28 2.88
CA ASN A 368 -18.27 -7.65 3.28
C ASN A 368 -17.76 -8.70 2.29
N MET A 369 -17.30 -8.31 1.09
CA MET A 369 -16.57 -9.21 0.19
C MET A 369 -15.14 -9.50 0.69
N PHE A 370 -14.62 -8.70 1.62
CA PHE A 370 -13.27 -8.82 2.19
C PHE A 370 -13.33 -9.30 3.64
N ASN A 371 -12.29 -9.00 4.43
CA ASN A 371 -12.26 -9.35 5.84
C ASN A 371 -13.47 -8.73 6.57
N THR A 372 -14.18 -9.51 7.37
CA THR A 372 -15.41 -9.09 8.04
C THR A 372 -15.20 -8.02 9.10
N PHE A 373 -14.00 -7.97 9.70
CA PHE A 373 -13.65 -7.05 10.78
C PHE A 373 -13.03 -5.75 10.26
N PHE A 374 -12.10 -5.85 9.32
CA PHE A 374 -11.29 -4.73 8.85
C PHE A 374 -11.43 -4.43 7.35
N GLY A 375 -12.27 -5.15 6.60
CA GLY A 375 -12.48 -4.91 5.18
C GLY A 375 -11.26 -5.26 4.31
N ALA A 376 -11.05 -4.49 3.24
CA ALA A 376 -9.92 -4.70 2.34
C ALA A 376 -8.61 -4.18 2.95
N THR A 377 -7.49 -4.83 2.62
CA THR A 377 -6.15 -4.40 3.06
C THR A 377 -5.69 -3.10 2.40
N PHE A 378 -5.92 -2.95 1.09
CA PHE A 378 -5.45 -1.80 0.30
C PHE A 378 -6.43 -0.62 0.29
N LEU A 379 -7.69 -0.85 0.66
CA LEU A 379 -8.72 0.18 0.64
C LEU A 379 -9.30 0.38 2.03
N ALA A 380 -9.50 1.64 2.37
CA ALA A 380 -10.32 2.01 3.50
C ALA A 380 -11.81 1.81 3.18
N ASP A 381 -12.63 1.70 4.22
CA ASP A 381 -14.10 1.71 4.09
C ASP A 381 -14.60 2.99 3.40
N SER A 382 -13.77 4.04 3.38
CA SER A 382 -14.00 5.29 2.65
C SER A 382 -13.93 5.12 1.11
N GLY A 383 -13.41 3.99 0.60
CA GLY A 383 -13.05 3.78 -0.80
C GLY A 383 -11.73 4.47 -1.19
N GLN A 384 -11.10 5.17 -0.24
CA GLN A 384 -9.77 5.74 -0.41
C GLN A 384 -8.69 4.69 -0.14
N GLU A 385 -7.45 5.00 -0.47
CA GLU A 385 -6.30 4.18 -0.10
C GLU A 385 -6.23 4.00 1.43
N SER A 386 -5.89 2.80 1.86
CA SER A 386 -5.52 2.57 3.26
C SER A 386 -4.13 3.13 3.53
N ALA A 387 -3.78 3.35 4.80
CA ALA A 387 -2.41 3.67 5.18
C ALA A 387 -1.42 2.62 4.64
N PHE A 388 -1.79 1.34 4.64
CA PHE A 388 -0.98 0.27 4.06
C PHE A 388 -0.69 0.48 2.57
N SER A 389 -1.72 0.78 1.77
CA SER A 389 -1.57 1.06 0.34
C SER A 389 -0.67 2.27 0.09
N TYR A 390 -0.82 3.32 0.91
CA TYR A 390 0.03 4.50 0.86
C TYR A 390 1.52 4.15 1.07
N HIS A 391 1.84 3.31 2.07
CA HIS A 391 3.22 2.89 2.30
C HIS A 391 3.78 2.07 1.12
N ILE A 392 2.97 1.20 0.50
CA ILE A 392 3.38 0.48 -0.71
C ILE A 392 3.67 1.45 -1.85
N HIS A 393 2.77 2.40 -2.12
CA HIS A 393 2.97 3.41 -3.16
C HIS A 393 4.20 4.29 -2.91
N HIS A 394 4.54 4.53 -1.64
CA HIS A 394 5.64 5.40 -1.25
C HIS A 394 7.00 4.69 -1.28
N TYR A 395 7.07 3.44 -0.80
CA TYR A 395 8.33 2.72 -0.60
C TYR A 395 8.66 1.70 -1.69
N ALA A 396 7.66 1.16 -2.39
CA ALA A 396 7.88 0.17 -3.43
C ALA A 396 7.72 0.83 -4.81
N ASP A 397 8.79 0.88 -5.60
CA ASP A 397 8.70 1.29 -7.01
C ASP A 397 7.91 0.27 -7.82
N VAL A 398 8.08 -1.01 -7.48
CA VAL A 398 7.35 -2.16 -8.02
C VAL A 398 7.03 -3.11 -6.87
N TYR A 399 5.86 -3.73 -6.89
CA TYR A 399 5.49 -4.80 -5.97
C TYR A 399 4.87 -5.97 -6.72
N THR A 400 5.07 -7.16 -6.20
CA THR A 400 4.58 -8.44 -6.76
C THR A 400 4.26 -9.36 -5.59
N SER A 401 3.45 -10.38 -5.83
CA SER A 401 3.18 -11.40 -4.81
C SER A 401 4.46 -12.15 -4.44
N LYS A 402 5.31 -12.50 -5.42
CA LYS A 402 6.51 -13.29 -5.25
C LYS A 402 7.61 -12.89 -6.26
N PRO A 403 8.91 -12.98 -5.91
CA PRO A 403 10.01 -12.57 -6.80
C PRO A 403 10.06 -13.35 -8.12
N GLU A 404 9.60 -14.60 -8.14
CA GLU A 404 9.64 -15.46 -9.31
C GLU A 404 8.75 -14.94 -10.45
N ASN A 405 7.78 -14.06 -10.18
CA ASN A 405 6.98 -13.43 -11.21
C ASN A 405 7.83 -12.62 -12.21
N PHE A 406 9.03 -12.17 -11.81
CA PHE A 406 9.98 -11.54 -12.74
C PHE A 406 10.48 -12.49 -13.85
N LEU A 407 10.36 -13.81 -13.69
CA LEU A 407 10.64 -14.78 -14.76
C LEU A 407 9.66 -14.69 -15.94
N LEU A 408 8.46 -14.14 -15.71
CA LEU A 408 7.44 -13.98 -16.75
C LEU A 408 7.73 -12.77 -17.66
N TYR A 409 8.74 -11.97 -17.32
CA TYR A 409 9.13 -10.78 -18.05
C TYR A 409 10.55 -10.93 -18.58
N SER A 410 10.85 -10.22 -19.67
CA SER A 410 12.23 -10.13 -20.15
C SER A 410 13.12 -9.51 -19.06
N PRO A 411 14.35 -10.01 -18.84
CA PRO A 411 15.33 -9.36 -17.98
C PRO A 411 15.69 -7.93 -18.41
N GLU A 412 15.39 -7.57 -19.67
CA GLU A 412 15.56 -6.21 -20.21
C GLU A 412 14.26 -5.39 -20.21
N ALA A 413 13.19 -5.89 -19.58
CA ALA A 413 11.89 -5.23 -19.61
C ALA A 413 11.92 -3.83 -18.98
N TRP A 414 11.19 -2.91 -19.61
CA TRP A 414 10.84 -1.63 -19.03
C TRP A 414 9.43 -1.72 -18.45
N LEU A 415 9.35 -1.69 -17.13
CA LEU A 415 8.11 -1.68 -16.38
C LEU A 415 7.58 -0.25 -16.30
N HIS A 416 6.37 -0.03 -16.80
CA HIS A 416 5.74 1.29 -16.86
C HIS A 416 4.58 1.41 -15.87
N VAL A 417 4.45 2.59 -15.28
CA VAL A 417 3.25 2.95 -14.49
C VAL A 417 2.05 2.98 -15.45
N PRO A 418 0.96 2.25 -15.15
CA PRO A 418 -0.27 2.32 -15.93
C PRO A 418 -0.78 3.76 -16.09
N PHE A 419 -1.20 4.10 -17.31
CA PHE A 419 -1.60 5.47 -17.68
C PHE A 419 -2.84 5.98 -16.93
N ASP A 420 -3.63 5.09 -16.35
CA ASP A 420 -4.85 5.36 -15.61
C ASP A 420 -4.63 5.55 -14.10
N ILE A 421 -3.41 5.29 -13.61
CA ILE A 421 -3.04 5.46 -12.20
C ILE A 421 -2.59 6.92 -11.97
N LYS A 422 -3.10 7.54 -10.89
CA LYS A 422 -2.82 8.93 -10.48
C LYS A 422 -3.27 10.00 -11.49
N ILE A 423 -4.32 9.73 -12.26
CA ILE A 423 -5.04 10.76 -13.01
C ILE A 423 -5.64 11.76 -12.01
N MET A 424 -5.26 13.04 -12.12
CA MET A 424 -5.82 14.09 -11.28
C MET A 424 -7.31 14.30 -11.58
N PRO A 425 -8.15 14.70 -10.61
CA PRO A 425 -9.59 14.87 -10.85
C PRO A 425 -9.97 15.80 -12.02
N HIS A 426 -9.07 16.73 -12.40
CA HIS A 426 -9.27 17.67 -13.51
C HIS A 426 -8.70 17.19 -14.86
N HIS A 427 -8.03 16.03 -14.91
CA HIS A 427 -7.57 15.44 -16.16
C HIS A 427 -8.75 14.78 -16.87
N VAL A 428 -8.91 15.06 -18.16
CA VAL A 428 -9.92 14.42 -19.00
C VAL A 428 -9.57 12.94 -19.16
N LYS A 429 -10.44 12.06 -18.66
CA LYS A 429 -10.33 10.62 -18.90
C LYS A 429 -10.70 10.36 -20.35
N VAL A 430 -9.72 10.08 -21.19
CA VAL A 430 -9.95 9.68 -22.59
C VAL A 430 -10.29 8.18 -22.58
N PRO A 431 -11.52 7.77 -22.95
CA PRO A 431 -11.88 6.35 -23.00
C PRO A 431 -10.94 5.57 -23.93
N SER A 432 -10.47 4.41 -23.48
CA SER A 432 -9.64 3.52 -24.31
C SER A 432 -10.36 3.02 -25.57
N SER A 433 -11.70 3.10 -25.60
CA SER A 433 -12.51 2.85 -26.79
C SER A 433 -12.22 3.81 -27.94
N LEU A 434 -11.71 5.02 -27.68
CA LEU A 434 -11.31 5.97 -28.71
C LEU A 434 -10.02 5.57 -29.44
N PHE A 435 -9.22 4.67 -28.86
CA PHE A 435 -7.99 4.14 -29.48
C PHE A 435 -8.20 2.76 -30.13
N LYS A 436 -9.41 2.21 -30.09
CA LYS A 436 -9.78 1.03 -30.88
C LYS A 436 -10.17 1.45 -32.30
N GLN A 437 -9.23 2.01 -33.06
CA GLN A 437 -9.31 2.15 -34.51
C GLN A 437 -7.96 2.63 -35.07
N GLN A 438 -7.12 1.67 -35.49
CA GLN A 438 -6.56 1.58 -36.85
C GLN A 438 -6.01 0.17 -37.07
#